data_AF-A0A1X2GF10-F1
#
_entry.id   AF-A0A1X2GF10-F1
#
_cell.length_a   1.000
_cell.length_b   1.000
_cell.length_c   1.000
_cell.angle_alpha   90.00
_cell.angle_beta   90.00
_cell.angle_gamma   90.00
#
_symmetry.space_group_name_H-M   'P 1'
#
loop_
_entity.id
_entity.type
_entity.pdbx_description
1 polymer ?
#
loop_
_entity_poly.entity_id
_entity_poly.type
_entity_poly.pdbx_seq_one_letter_code
_entity_poly.pdbx_strand_id
1 'polypeptide(L)'
;MLQADHPFKCPRCERYFYREHEIVQHLFDQHNPCHDPSRPFVCHHDGCLRTFAHKWELTQHKRAHSSEKTHKCDKCPKSFKRRSDLNKHIEAIHTNIDRVGKKKEKVTRYLTIFFILQLPCPNECGRTFKTKKTLYVHMKKACPNAH
;
A
#
# COMPACT_ATOMS: atom_id res chain seq x y z
N MET A 1 -9.09 -32.91 -31.26
CA MET A 1 -7.87 -32.12 -31.01
C MET A 1 -8.19 -31.12 -29.91
N LEU A 2 -7.74 -31.35 -28.69
CA LEU A 2 -7.95 -30.39 -27.59
C LEU A 2 -7.03 -29.20 -27.86
N GLN A 3 -7.61 -28.05 -28.24
CA GLN A 3 -6.86 -26.80 -28.27
C GLN A 3 -6.33 -26.58 -26.85
N ALA A 4 -5.01 -26.58 -26.73
CA ALA A 4 -4.30 -26.24 -25.52
C ALA A 4 -4.55 -24.74 -25.26
N ASP A 5 -5.71 -24.42 -24.70
CA ASP A 5 -6.07 -23.05 -24.35
C ASP A 5 -5.21 -22.65 -23.16
N HIS A 6 -4.48 -21.55 -23.30
CA HIS A 6 -3.68 -20.96 -22.23
C HIS A 6 -4.48 -19.79 -21.65
N PRO A 7 -5.47 -20.05 -20.77
CA PRO A 7 -6.45 -19.05 -20.38
C PRO A 7 -5.83 -17.87 -19.59
N PHE A 8 -4.60 -18.02 -19.10
CA PHE A 8 -3.93 -17.02 -18.27
C PHE A 8 -2.85 -16.29 -19.07
N LYS A 9 -3.16 -15.08 -19.54
CA LYS A 9 -2.21 -14.18 -20.21
C LYS A 9 -1.54 -13.23 -19.21
N CYS A 10 -0.22 -13.06 -19.31
CA CYS A 10 0.49 -12.05 -18.53
C CYS A 10 0.09 -10.62 -18.98
N PRO A 11 -0.25 -9.70 -18.06
CA PRO A 11 -0.60 -8.32 -18.41
C PRO A 11 0.61 -7.42 -18.71
N ARG A 12 1.84 -7.92 -18.55
CA ARG A 12 3.09 -7.14 -18.73
C ARG A 12 4.01 -7.68 -19.83
N CYS A 13 3.77 -8.89 -20.31
CA CYS A 13 4.48 -9.48 -21.43
C CYS A 13 3.55 -10.42 -22.20
N GLU A 14 4.00 -10.95 -23.33
CA GLU A 14 3.17 -11.76 -24.22
C GLU A 14 3.17 -13.26 -23.86
N ARG A 15 3.50 -13.61 -22.60
CA ARG A 15 3.49 -15.00 -22.14
C ARG A 15 2.10 -15.46 -21.70
N TYR A 16 1.84 -16.73 -21.94
CA TYR A 16 0.61 -17.42 -21.56
C TYR A 16 0.92 -18.63 -20.68
N PHE A 17 -0.01 -18.97 -19.81
CA PHE A 17 0.12 -20.03 -18.82
C PHE A 17 -1.12 -20.91 -18.80
N TYR A 18 -0.92 -22.18 -18.44
CA TYR A 18 -1.99 -23.17 -18.39
C TYR A 18 -2.72 -23.13 -17.04
N ARG A 19 -2.00 -22.84 -15.95
CA ARG A 19 -2.54 -22.82 -14.59
C ARG A 19 -2.33 -21.47 -13.92
N GLU A 20 -3.26 -21.09 -13.03
CA GLU A 20 -3.22 -19.82 -12.30
C GLU A 20 -1.93 -19.66 -11.46
N HIS A 21 -1.45 -20.73 -10.83
CA HIS A 21 -0.21 -20.64 -10.04
C HIS A 21 1.03 -20.36 -10.90
N GLU A 22 1.04 -20.77 -12.17
CA GLU A 22 2.19 -20.56 -13.07
C GLU A 22 2.31 -19.08 -13.47
N ILE A 23 1.19 -18.43 -13.80
CA ILE A 23 1.18 -16.98 -14.07
C ILE A 23 1.50 -16.18 -12.81
N VAL A 24 1.02 -16.61 -11.63
CA VAL A 24 1.35 -15.99 -10.34
C VAL A 24 2.85 -16.05 -10.07
N GLN A 25 3.46 -17.23 -10.22
CA GLN A 25 4.90 -17.42 -10.04
C GLN A 25 5.71 -16.57 -11.04
N HIS A 26 5.31 -16.56 -12.31
CA HIS A 26 5.94 -15.73 -13.33
C HIS A 26 5.84 -14.23 -13.01
N LEU A 27 4.67 -13.75 -12.60
CA LEU A 27 4.48 -12.35 -12.20
C LEU A 27 5.34 -11.99 -11.00
N PHE A 28 5.55 -12.92 -10.09
CA PHE A 28 6.40 -12.76 -8.93
C PHE A 28 7.89 -12.71 -9.29
N ASP A 29 8.38 -13.66 -10.08
CA ASP A 29 9.80 -13.78 -10.41
C ASP A 29 10.28 -12.73 -11.42
N GLN A 30 9.45 -12.42 -12.41
CA GLN A 30 9.85 -11.60 -13.58
C GLN A 30 9.30 -10.18 -13.53
N HIS A 31 8.24 -9.95 -12.74
CA HIS A 31 7.51 -8.68 -12.75
C HIS A 31 7.26 -8.09 -11.37
N ASN A 32 7.81 -8.66 -10.29
CA ASN A 32 7.76 -8.02 -8.98
C ASN A 32 8.96 -7.08 -8.82
N PRO A 33 8.80 -5.75 -8.95
CA PRO A 33 9.90 -4.81 -8.71
C PRO A 33 10.36 -4.79 -7.25
N CYS A 34 9.59 -5.39 -6.33
CA CYS A 34 9.90 -5.45 -4.90
C CYS A 34 9.60 -6.84 -4.35
N HIS A 35 10.37 -7.85 -4.75
CA HIS A 35 10.45 -9.11 -4.01
C HIS A 35 11.06 -8.85 -2.64
N ASP A 36 10.22 -8.39 -1.72
CA ASP A 36 10.52 -8.25 -0.31
C ASP A 36 9.99 -9.52 0.37
N PRO A 37 10.87 -10.42 0.86
CA PRO A 37 10.45 -11.63 1.57
C PRO A 37 9.57 -11.33 2.80
N SER A 38 9.60 -10.10 3.33
CA SER A 38 8.73 -9.67 4.43
C SER A 38 7.28 -9.37 3.99
N ARG A 39 7.00 -9.40 2.68
CA ARG A 39 5.69 -9.09 2.09
C ARG A 39 5.22 -10.17 1.12
N PRO A 40 4.93 -11.40 1.60
CA PRO A 40 4.65 -12.55 0.75
C PRO A 40 3.27 -12.49 0.06
N PHE A 41 2.39 -11.56 0.43
CA PHE A 41 1.02 -11.54 -0.09
C PHE A 41 0.91 -10.58 -1.27
N VAL A 42 0.71 -11.11 -2.48
CA VAL A 42 0.68 -10.32 -3.72
C VAL A 42 -0.74 -10.22 -4.29
N CYS A 43 -1.08 -9.04 -4.82
CA CYS A 43 -2.29 -8.87 -5.62
C CYS A 43 -2.02 -9.34 -7.06
N HIS A 44 -2.96 -10.08 -7.64
CA HIS A 44 -2.90 -10.55 -9.04
C HIS A 44 -4.08 -10.02 -9.85
N HIS A 45 -4.66 -8.90 -9.42
CA HIS A 45 -5.70 -8.24 -10.21
C HIS A 45 -5.06 -7.62 -11.44
N ASP A 46 -5.79 -7.56 -12.56
CA ASP A 46 -5.26 -7.06 -13.83
C ASP A 46 -4.56 -5.68 -13.66
N GLY A 47 -3.31 -5.61 -14.09
CA GLY A 47 -2.41 -4.45 -13.92
C GLY A 47 -1.88 -4.18 -12.50
N CYS A 48 -2.32 -4.90 -11.45
CA CYS A 48 -1.95 -4.65 -10.06
C CYS A 48 -1.12 -5.79 -9.44
N LEU A 49 0.15 -5.52 -9.12
CA LEU A 49 1.08 -6.45 -8.45
C LEU A 49 1.57 -5.94 -7.08
N ARG A 50 0.69 -5.28 -6.30
CA ARG A 50 1.08 -4.78 -4.97
C ARG A 50 1.31 -5.92 -3.99
N THR A 51 2.37 -5.79 -3.19
CA THR A 51 2.75 -6.74 -2.14
C THR A 51 2.40 -6.23 -0.73
N PHE A 52 2.05 -7.16 0.15
CA PHE A 52 1.56 -6.90 1.50
C PHE A 52 2.23 -7.82 2.52
N ALA A 53 2.42 -7.30 3.74
CA ALA A 53 3.03 -8.06 4.84
C ALA A 53 2.06 -9.10 5.40
N HIS A 54 0.75 -8.82 5.33
CA HIS A 54 -0.27 -9.70 5.88
C HIS A 54 -1.42 -9.97 4.93
N LYS A 55 -2.00 -11.18 5.03
CA LYS A 55 -3.16 -11.61 4.24
C LYS A 55 -4.35 -10.65 4.35
N TRP A 56 -4.60 -10.11 5.55
CA TRP A 56 -5.72 -9.18 5.77
C TRP A 56 -5.54 -7.87 5.00
N GLU A 57 -4.32 -7.39 4.81
CA GLU A 57 -4.04 -6.19 4.02
C GLU A 57 -4.33 -6.43 2.53
N LEU A 58 -3.92 -7.58 2.01
CA LEU A 58 -4.25 -8.01 0.65
C LEU A 58 -5.77 -8.12 0.46
N THR A 59 -6.48 -8.75 1.39
CA THR A 59 -7.96 -8.85 1.33
C THR A 59 -8.61 -7.47 1.32
N GLN A 60 -8.15 -6.55 2.15
CA GLN A 60 -8.66 -5.18 2.16
C GLN A 60 -8.31 -4.43 0.86
N HIS A 61 -7.12 -4.64 0.31
CA HIS A 61 -6.71 -4.06 -0.97
C HIS A 61 -7.56 -4.57 -2.13
N LYS A 62 -7.90 -5.86 -2.17
CA LYS A 62 -8.77 -6.43 -3.21
C LYS A 62 -10.15 -5.75 -3.27
N ARG A 63 -10.66 -5.24 -2.13
CA ARG A 63 -11.90 -4.43 -2.10
C ARG A 63 -11.77 -3.09 -2.81
N ALA A 64 -10.55 -2.60 -3.07
CA ALA A 64 -10.36 -1.38 -3.85
C ALA A 64 -10.70 -1.61 -5.34
N HIS A 65 -10.40 -2.81 -5.84
CA HIS A 65 -10.70 -3.24 -7.21
C HIS A 65 -12.19 -3.49 -7.42
N SER A 66 -12.90 -3.95 -6.38
CA SER A 66 -14.35 -4.07 -6.40
C SER A 66 -15.05 -2.72 -6.16
N SER A 67 -16.10 -2.45 -6.92
CA SER A 67 -17.02 -1.32 -6.69
C SER A 67 -17.90 -1.51 -5.45
N GLU A 68 -17.89 -2.69 -4.83
CA GLU A 68 -18.80 -3.02 -3.74
C GLU A 68 -18.52 -2.21 -2.48
N LYS A 69 -19.52 -1.42 -2.09
CA LYS A 69 -19.58 -0.71 -0.83
C LYS A 69 -20.41 -1.53 0.15
N THR A 70 -19.77 -2.48 0.83
CA THR A 70 -20.45 -3.45 1.70
C THR A 70 -20.88 -2.86 3.05
N HIS A 71 -20.37 -1.70 3.45
CA HIS A 71 -20.69 -1.10 4.74
C HIS A 71 -21.65 0.09 4.58
N LYS A 72 -22.94 -0.16 4.76
CA LYS A 72 -24.02 0.84 4.68
C LYS A 72 -24.12 1.64 5.98
N CYS A 73 -24.49 2.92 5.88
CA CYS A 73 -24.89 3.73 7.02
C CYS A 73 -26.37 3.49 7.32
N ASP A 74 -26.71 3.25 8.57
CA ASP A 74 -28.10 2.99 8.96
C ASP A 74 -28.92 4.29 9.11
N LYS A 75 -28.23 5.45 9.11
CA LYS A 75 -28.83 6.78 9.28
C LYS A 75 -28.97 7.56 7.96
N CYS A 76 -28.33 7.11 6.87
CA CYS A 76 -28.42 7.76 5.56
C CYS A 76 -28.07 6.77 4.43
N PRO A 77 -28.39 7.05 3.15
CA PRO A 77 -28.18 6.08 2.07
C PRO A 77 -26.69 5.87 1.68
N LYS A 78 -25.73 6.51 2.37
CA LYS A 78 -24.30 6.38 2.04
C LYS A 78 -23.78 4.99 2.41
N SER A 79 -22.94 4.45 1.53
CA SER A 79 -22.25 3.18 1.71
C SER A 79 -20.74 3.34 1.49
N PHE A 80 -19.95 2.54 2.22
CA PHE A 80 -18.50 2.64 2.28
C PHE A 80 -17.82 1.30 2.00
N LYS A 81 -16.61 1.35 1.44
CA LYS A 81 -15.80 0.14 1.16
C LYS A 81 -15.16 -0.45 2.42
N ARG A 82 -14.98 0.34 3.50
CA ARG A 82 -14.37 -0.08 4.77
C ARG A 82 -15.19 0.36 5.97
N ARG A 83 -15.26 -0.50 7.00
CA ARG A 83 -15.93 -0.19 8.27
C ARG A 83 -15.35 1.05 8.97
N SER A 84 -14.04 1.27 8.87
CA SER A 84 -13.39 2.47 9.42
C SER A 84 -13.91 3.76 8.80
N ASP A 85 -14.24 3.74 7.51
CA ASP A 85 -14.72 4.92 6.79
C ASP A 85 -16.19 5.20 7.15
N LEU A 86 -16.99 4.14 7.32
CA LEU A 86 -18.35 4.25 7.86
C LEU A 86 -18.33 4.83 9.28
N ASN A 87 -17.47 4.34 10.17
CA ASN A 87 -17.38 4.86 11.54
C ASN A 87 -17.02 6.35 11.56
N LYS A 88 -16.03 6.77 10.75
CA LYS A 88 -15.68 8.19 10.60
C LYS A 88 -16.85 9.01 10.06
N HIS A 89 -17.59 8.47 9.10
CA HIS A 89 -18.78 9.13 8.56
C HIS A 89 -19.88 9.30 9.62
N ILE A 90 -20.19 8.25 10.38
CA ILE A 90 -21.18 8.31 11.45
C ILE A 90 -20.75 9.35 12.49
N GLU A 91 -19.49 9.30 12.92
CA GLU A 91 -18.92 10.24 13.90
C GLU A 91 -19.02 11.69 13.41
N ALA A 92 -18.61 11.96 12.18
CA ALA A 92 -18.54 13.33 11.65
C ALA A 92 -19.90 13.93 11.27
N ILE A 93 -20.88 13.10 10.89
CA ILE A 93 -22.13 13.58 10.26
C ILE A 93 -23.36 13.27 11.12
N HIS A 94 -23.32 12.22 11.94
CA HIS A 94 -24.51 11.67 12.61
C HIS A 94 -24.38 11.53 14.12
N THR A 95 -23.34 12.11 14.73
CA THR A 95 -23.11 12.06 16.18
C THR A 95 -22.91 13.49 16.69
N ASN A 96 -23.69 13.90 17.69
CA ASN A 96 -23.62 15.24 18.31
C ASN A 96 -23.27 15.13 19.81
N ILE A 97 -22.52 14.10 20.22
CA ILE A 97 -22.07 13.92 21.61
C ILE A 97 -20.64 13.36 21.62
N ASP A 98 -19.88 13.90 22.56
CA ASP A 98 -18.43 13.86 22.75
C ASP A 98 -17.78 12.47 22.80
N ARG A 99 -16.55 12.44 22.29
CA ARG A 99 -15.67 11.27 22.26
C ARG A 99 -15.31 10.77 23.66
N VAL A 100 -16.10 9.85 24.21
CA VAL A 100 -15.61 8.96 25.27
C VAL A 100 -15.38 7.57 24.68
N GLY A 101 -14.11 7.19 24.56
CA GLY A 101 -13.70 5.79 24.44
C GLY A 101 -13.40 5.26 23.03
N LYS A 102 -12.25 5.66 22.47
CA LYS A 102 -11.27 4.77 21.76
C LYS A 102 -10.12 5.59 21.14
N LYS A 103 -9.31 6.25 21.97
CA LYS A 103 -7.90 6.43 21.61
C LYS A 103 -7.24 5.06 21.82
N LYS A 104 -7.07 4.28 20.75
CA LYS A 104 -5.99 3.30 20.75
C LYS A 104 -4.72 4.13 20.71
N GLU A 105 -4.09 4.31 21.87
CA GLU A 105 -2.74 4.87 21.95
C GLU A 105 -1.82 4.04 21.07
N LYS A 106 -1.53 4.56 19.88
CA LYS A 106 -0.29 4.29 19.14
C LYS A 106 0.62 5.49 19.30
N VAL A 107 0.80 5.93 20.54
CA VAL A 107 1.54 7.14 20.91
C VAL A 107 2.70 6.75 21.84
N THR A 108 3.57 5.86 21.37
CA THR A 108 4.85 5.53 22.02
C THR A 108 5.76 4.77 21.05
N ARG A 109 5.94 5.33 19.84
CA ARG A 109 7.03 4.90 18.94
C ARG A 109 7.40 5.97 17.93
N TYR A 110 6.46 6.85 17.56
CA TYR A 110 6.71 7.93 16.61
C TYR A 110 7.05 9.28 17.28
N LEU A 111 6.51 9.58 18.47
CA LEU A 111 6.76 10.86 19.14
C LEU A 111 8.16 10.95 19.77
N THR A 112 8.71 9.85 20.29
CA THR A 112 10.08 9.79 20.83
C THR A 112 11.15 9.90 19.73
N ILE A 113 10.78 9.64 18.47
CA ILE A 113 11.69 9.70 17.32
C ILE A 113 11.71 11.09 16.66
N PHE A 114 10.61 11.85 16.72
CA PHE A 114 10.47 13.09 15.95
C PHE A 114 11.36 14.27 16.41
N PHE A 115 11.91 14.20 17.62
CA PHE A 115 12.88 15.20 18.08
C PHE A 115 14.32 14.95 17.60
N ILE A 116 14.62 13.81 16.94
CA ILE A 116 16.02 13.43 16.61
C ILE A 116 16.26 13.16 15.10
N LEU A 117 15.24 12.94 14.26
CA LEU A 117 15.44 12.58 12.84
C LEU A 117 15.75 13.77 11.90
N GLN A 118 16.91 14.39 12.05
CA GLN A 118 17.51 15.07 10.90
C GLN A 118 18.12 13.98 9.99
N LEU A 119 17.66 13.87 8.75
CA LEU A 119 18.15 12.88 7.77
C LEU A 119 19.54 13.31 7.28
N PRO A 120 20.62 12.59 7.63
CA PRO A 120 21.95 12.94 7.14
C PRO A 120 22.07 12.64 5.65
N CYS A 121 22.86 13.43 4.93
CA CYS A 121 23.21 13.14 3.55
C CYS A 121 24.09 11.88 3.48
N PRO A 122 23.75 10.88 2.64
CA PRO A 122 24.53 9.64 2.53
C PRO A 122 25.90 9.83 1.87
N ASN A 123 26.15 10.98 1.22
CA ASN A 123 27.43 11.26 0.53
C ASN A 123 28.42 12.02 1.45
N GLU A 124 28.24 11.88 2.77
CA GLU A 124 29.11 12.42 3.84
C GLU A 124 29.41 13.93 3.75
N CYS A 125 28.56 14.71 3.07
CA CYS A 125 28.75 16.16 2.92
C CYS A 125 28.41 16.98 4.20
N GLY A 126 28.14 16.30 5.32
CA GLY A 126 27.82 16.90 6.62
C GLY A 126 26.45 17.58 6.74
N ARG A 127 25.63 17.62 5.68
CA ARG A 127 24.29 18.26 5.73
C ARG A 127 23.21 17.30 6.21
N THR A 128 22.32 17.83 7.04
CA THR A 128 21.15 17.11 7.56
C THR A 128 19.84 17.79 7.16
N PHE A 129 18.79 17.00 6.94
CA PHE A 129 17.54 17.46 6.33
C PHE A 129 16.32 17.07 7.14
N LYS A 130 15.38 18.01 7.28
CA LYS A 130 14.13 17.79 8.03
C LYS A 130 13.13 16.87 7.29
N THR A 131 13.28 16.71 5.97
CA THR A 131 12.36 15.89 5.15
C THR A 131 13.10 15.13 4.05
N LYS A 132 12.54 13.99 3.61
CA LYS A 132 13.08 13.23 2.46
C LYS A 132 13.10 14.03 1.16
N LYS A 133 12.11 14.90 0.95
CA LYS A 133 12.00 15.73 -0.26
C LYS A 133 13.18 16.72 -0.35
N THR A 134 13.53 17.36 0.75
CA THR A 134 14.65 18.31 0.80
C THR A 134 16.01 17.62 0.65
N LEU A 135 16.16 16.41 1.21
CA LEU A 135 17.37 15.59 1.00
C LEU A 135 17.53 15.19 -0.48
N TYR A 136 16.47 14.71 -1.12
CA TYR A 136 16.50 14.34 -2.54
C TYR A 136 16.90 15.51 -3.46
N VAL A 137 16.34 16.70 -3.22
CA VAL A 137 16.70 17.91 -3.98
C VAL A 137 18.17 18.26 -3.80
N HIS A 138 18.70 18.15 -2.57
CA HIS A 138 20.10 18.38 -2.30
C HIS A 138 21.01 17.39 -3.03
N MET A 139 20.73 16.08 -2.95
CA MET A 139 21.52 15.04 -3.61
C MET A 139 21.60 15.25 -5.13
N LYS A 140 20.50 15.71 -5.76
CA LYS A 140 20.42 15.87 -7.22
C LYS A 140 21.07 17.16 -7.75
N LYS A 141 21.17 18.22 -6.94
CA LYS A 141 21.52 19.57 -7.45
C LYS A 141 22.66 20.27 -6.72
N ALA A 142 22.99 19.85 -5.50
CA ALA A 142 23.80 20.67 -4.59
C ALA A 142 24.73 19.86 -3.68
N CYS A 143 24.85 18.54 -3.86
CA CYS A 143 25.77 17.73 -3.07
C CYS A 143 27.14 17.67 -3.74
N PRO A 144 28.21 18.18 -3.09
CA PRO A 144 29.54 18.26 -3.70
C PRO A 144 30.19 16.90 -3.98
N ASN A 145 29.73 15.83 -3.32
CA ASN A 145 30.20 14.45 -3.50
C ASN A 145 29.16 13.57 -4.24
N ALA A 146 28.33 14.15 -5.11
CA ALA A 146 27.43 13.37 -5.96
C ALA A 146 28.18 12.90 -7.22
N HIS A 147 28.71 11.68 -7.18
CA HIS A 147 29.11 10.94 -8.38
C HIS A 147 27.96 10.05 -8.85
#